data_AF-A0A374WBR2-F1
#
_entry.id   AF-A0A374WBR2-F1
#
_cell.length_a   1.000
_cell.length_b   1.000
_cell.length_c   1.000
_cell.angle_alpha   90.00
_cell.angle_beta   90.00
_cell.angle_gamma   90.00
#
_symmetry.space_group_name_H-M   'P 1'
#
loop_
_entity.id
_entity.type
_entity.pdbx_description
1 polymer ?
#
loop_
_entity_poly.entity_id
_entity_poly.type
_entity_poly.pdbx_seq_one_letter_code
_entity_poly.pdbx_strand_id
1 'polypeptide(L)'
;MYVKKVTKLQPGIYAHICPLCNTELSSACEARFLPDFSICNCDINGNKQPVYEIFELEGKQMIRRNKFPRFTGEIVFAQSSDIENIEWLDECSLNEITSTLRKTSEFLIKASKK
;
A
#
# COMPACT_ATOMS: atom_id res chain seq x y z
N MET A 1 -6.00 10.59 3.45
CA MET A 1 -6.18 9.13 3.30
C MET A 1 -7.15 8.64 4.34
N TYR A 2 -8.19 7.93 3.90
CA TYR A 2 -9.23 7.38 4.77
C TYR A 2 -8.85 5.94 5.15
N VAL A 3 -8.70 5.66 6.44
CA VAL A 3 -8.30 4.34 6.97
C VAL A 3 -9.46 3.75 7.76
N LYS A 4 -9.96 2.58 7.33
CA LYS A 4 -10.98 1.77 8.03
C LYS A 4 -10.40 0.48 8.64
N LYS A 5 -9.21 0.07 8.20
CA LYS A 5 -8.62 -1.22 8.56
C LYS A 5 -8.13 -1.18 10.01
N VAL A 6 -8.71 -2.01 10.85
CA VAL A 6 -8.28 -2.20 12.24
C VAL A 6 -7.12 -3.18 12.28
N THR A 7 -6.02 -2.78 12.90
CA THR A 7 -4.82 -3.60 13.09
C THR A 7 -4.63 -3.92 14.57
N LYS A 8 -4.44 -5.19 14.91
CA LYS A 8 -4.15 -5.61 16.29
C LYS A 8 -2.63 -5.55 16.51
N LEU A 9 -2.18 -4.65 17.38
CA LEU A 9 -0.75 -4.46 17.68
C LEU A 9 -0.27 -5.39 18.78
N GLN A 10 -1.06 -5.52 19.85
CA GLN A 10 -0.74 -6.29 21.05
C GLN A 10 -2.02 -6.90 21.64
N PRO A 11 -1.94 -7.84 22.61
CA PRO A 11 -3.11 -8.29 23.34
C PRO A 11 -3.85 -7.11 23.96
N GLY A 12 -5.09 -6.85 23.49
CA GLY A 12 -5.89 -5.74 23.99
C GLY A 12 -5.50 -4.35 23.44
N ILE A 13 -4.75 -4.26 22.34
CA ILE A 13 -4.49 -2.97 21.65
C ILE A 13 -4.84 -3.11 20.18
N TYR A 14 -5.82 -2.32 19.76
CA TYR A 14 -6.28 -2.19 18.38
C TYR A 14 -5.98 -0.77 17.90
N ALA A 15 -5.50 -0.64 16.67
CA ALA A 15 -5.14 0.65 16.11
C ALA A 15 -5.51 0.79 14.63
N HIS A 16 -5.79 2.02 14.22
CA HIS A 16 -5.72 2.42 12.82
C HIS A 16 -4.31 2.83 12.49
N ILE A 17 -3.64 2.01 11.69
CA ILE A 17 -2.29 2.30 11.20
C ILE A 17 -2.42 2.80 9.77
N CYS A 18 -1.80 3.94 9.49
CA CYS A 18 -1.72 4.39 8.11
C CYS A 18 -0.77 3.47 7.32
N PRO A 19 -1.20 2.86 6.21
CA PRO A 19 -0.35 1.96 5.41
C PRO A 19 0.74 2.70 4.61
N LEU A 20 0.70 4.04 4.56
CA LEU A 20 1.70 4.84 3.83
C LEU A 20 2.89 5.20 4.70
N CYS A 21 2.65 5.74 5.89
CA CYS A 21 3.68 6.23 6.80
C CYS A 21 3.85 5.37 8.06
N ASN A 22 3.11 4.28 8.17
CA ASN A 22 3.06 3.41 9.35
C ASN A 22 2.80 4.15 10.67
N THR A 23 2.22 5.35 10.59
CA THR A 23 1.86 6.14 11.76
C THR A 23 0.56 5.62 12.33
N GLU A 24 0.54 5.45 13.65
CA GLU A 24 -0.68 5.19 14.41
C GLU A 24 -1.56 6.45 14.39
N LEU A 25 -2.77 6.32 13.84
CA LEU A 25 -3.73 7.42 13.74
C LEU A 25 -4.67 7.45 14.94
N SER A 26 -5.03 6.29 15.44
CA SER A 26 -5.86 6.10 16.62
C SER A 26 -5.63 4.70 17.17
N SER A 27 -5.69 4.56 18.50
CA SER A 27 -5.66 3.28 19.19
C SER A 27 -6.72 3.21 20.27
N ALA A 28 -7.18 2.00 20.55
CA ALA A 28 -8.11 1.71 21.61
C ALA A 28 -7.88 0.30 22.17
N CYS A 29 -8.37 0.06 23.38
CA CYS A 29 -8.26 -1.24 24.03
C CYS A 29 -9.11 -2.33 23.35
N GLU A 30 -10.15 -1.92 22.61
CA GLU A 30 -11.02 -2.83 21.86
C GLU A 30 -11.37 -2.22 20.51
N ALA A 31 -11.58 -3.06 19.49
CA ALA A 31 -11.88 -2.62 18.13
C ALA A 31 -13.13 -1.74 18.03
N ARG A 32 -14.13 -1.95 18.88
CA ARG A 32 -15.39 -1.14 18.90
C ARG A 32 -15.21 0.29 19.37
N PHE A 33 -14.11 0.59 20.06
CA PHE A 33 -13.80 1.94 20.55
C PHE A 33 -12.95 2.73 19.56
N LEU A 34 -12.49 2.10 18.47
CA LEU A 34 -11.89 2.84 17.37
C LEU A 34 -12.97 3.65 16.66
N PRO A 35 -12.64 4.86 16.18
CA PRO A 35 -13.53 5.59 15.30
C PRO A 35 -13.79 4.76 14.04
N ASP A 36 -14.94 4.91 13.38
CA ASP A 36 -15.26 4.17 12.14
C ASP A 36 -14.21 4.38 11.04
N PHE A 37 -13.50 5.50 11.11
CA PHE A 37 -12.39 5.81 10.24
C PHE A 37 -11.39 6.75 10.89
N SER A 38 -10.17 6.75 10.36
CA SER A 38 -9.16 7.76 10.68
C SER A 38 -8.60 8.37 9.41
N ILE A 39 -8.34 9.67 9.46
CA ILE A 39 -7.79 10.40 8.32
C ILE A 39 -6.31 10.67 8.60
N CYS A 40 -5.45 10.12 7.74
CA CYS A 40 -4.04 10.50 7.72
C CYS A 40 -3.81 11.68 6.77
N ASN A 41 -3.14 12.73 7.27
CA ASN A 41 -2.69 13.88 6.49
C ASN A 41 -1.45 13.59 5.62
N CYS A 42 -0.82 12.42 5.78
CA CYS A 42 0.26 11.96 4.91
C CYS A 42 -0.13 11.91 3.43
N ASP A 43 -1.42 11.78 3.12
CA ASP A 43 -1.98 11.83 1.76
C ASP A 43 -1.84 13.23 1.12
N ILE A 44 -1.95 14.29 1.93
CA ILE A 44 -1.72 15.69 1.50
C ILE A 44 -0.23 15.87 1.16
N ASN A 45 0.65 15.22 1.93
CA ASN A 45 2.08 15.12 1.64
C ASN A 45 2.44 14.03 0.62
N GLY A 46 1.47 13.26 0.10
CA GLY A 46 1.68 12.19 -0.89
C GLY A 46 2.29 12.70 -2.19
N ASN A 47 2.24 14.01 -2.44
CA ASN A 47 2.94 14.65 -3.55
C ASN A 47 4.47 14.64 -3.45
N LYS A 48 5.06 14.37 -2.28
CA LYS A 48 6.52 14.25 -2.12
C LYS A 48 7.04 12.81 -2.25
N GLN A 49 6.17 11.81 -2.12
CA GLN A 49 6.58 10.41 -2.26
C GLN A 49 6.66 10.01 -3.74
N PRO A 50 7.62 9.15 -4.11
CA PRO A 50 7.68 8.63 -5.46
C PRO A 50 6.41 7.82 -5.76
N VAL A 51 5.97 7.86 -7.02
CA VAL A 51 4.74 7.18 -7.47
C VAL A 51 4.80 5.68 -7.20
N TYR A 52 5.98 5.10 -7.40
CA TYR A 52 6.30 3.72 -7.11
C TYR A 52 7.47 3.65 -6.15
N GLU A 53 7.44 2.68 -5.25
CA GLU A 53 8.46 2.42 -4.26
C GLU A 53 8.73 0.92 -4.23
N ILE A 54 10.01 0.55 -4.31
CA ILE A 54 10.46 -0.83 -4.20
C ILE A 54 11.11 -0.99 -2.83
N PHE A 55 10.71 -2.01 -2.09
CA PHE A 55 11.22 -2.29 -0.76
C PHE A 55 11.35 -3.80 -0.54
N GLU A 56 12.12 -4.20 0.46
CA GLU A 56 12.29 -5.61 0.82
C GLU A 56 11.43 -5.93 2.06
N LEU A 57 10.67 -7.02 2.00
CA LEU A 57 9.88 -7.52 3.12
C LEU A 57 10.04 -9.04 3.19
N GLU A 58 10.47 -9.57 4.33
CA GLU A 58 10.65 -11.02 4.55
C GLU A 58 11.54 -11.72 3.48
N GLY A 59 12.55 -11.01 2.96
CA GLY A 59 13.45 -11.53 1.91
C GLY A 59 12.87 -11.50 0.49
N LYS A 60 11.69 -10.89 0.32
CA LYS A 60 11.02 -10.71 -0.98
C LYS A 60 11.08 -9.25 -1.41
N GLN A 61 11.29 -9.00 -2.70
CA GLN A 61 11.12 -7.66 -3.27
C GLN A 61 9.64 -7.35 -3.42
N MET A 62 9.23 -6.21 -2.92
CA MET A 62 7.87 -5.72 -2.97
C MET A 62 7.83 -4.39 -3.72
N ILE A 63 6.72 -4.12 -4.41
CA ILE A 63 6.39 -2.84 -5.00
C ILE A 63 5.16 -2.25 -4.34
N ARG A 64 5.22 -0.97 -3.99
CA ARG A 64 4.08 -0.16 -3.53
C ARG A 64 3.85 0.98 -4.50
N ARG A 65 2.58 1.20 -4.85
CA ARG A 65 2.15 2.41 -5.56
C ARG A 65 1.53 3.39 -4.57
N ASN A 66 2.14 4.55 -4.41
CA ASN A 66 1.73 5.58 -3.44
C ASN A 66 0.66 6.54 -3.97
N LYS A 67 0.38 6.53 -5.29
CA LYS A 67 -0.69 7.32 -5.92
C LYS A 67 -1.87 6.45 -6.34
N PHE A 68 -3.08 6.96 -6.15
CA PHE A 68 -4.31 6.29 -6.59
C PHE A 68 -4.22 5.81 -8.06
N PRO A 69 -4.76 4.62 -8.38
CA PRO A 69 -5.10 3.50 -7.50
C PRO A 69 -3.90 2.96 -6.71
N ARG A 70 -3.99 2.85 -5.38
CA ARG A 70 -2.89 2.37 -4.53
C ARG A 70 -2.96 0.86 -4.32
N PHE A 71 -1.80 0.22 -4.37
CA PHE A 71 -1.65 -1.21 -4.11
C PHE A 71 -0.24 -1.54 -3.64
N THR A 72 -0.09 -2.73 -3.07
CA THR A 72 1.18 -3.41 -2.82
C THR A 72 1.21 -4.74 -3.56
N GLY A 73 2.36 -5.16 -4.06
CA GLY A 73 2.53 -6.46 -4.71
C GLY A 73 3.96 -6.97 -4.57
N GLU A 74 4.14 -8.28 -4.69
CA GLU A 74 5.43 -8.95 -4.69
C GLU A 74 6.02 -8.93 -6.10
N ILE A 75 7.29 -8.51 -6.24
CA ILE A 75 8.01 -8.57 -7.50
C ILE A 75 8.68 -9.94 -7.59
N VAL A 76 8.31 -10.71 -8.61
CA VAL A 76 8.91 -12.01 -8.89
C VAL A 76 9.79 -11.91 -10.13
N PHE A 77 11.06 -12.27 -9.99
CA PHE A 77 12.03 -12.31 -11.09
C PHE A 77 12.19 -13.76 -11.57
N ALA A 78 11.26 -14.19 -12.43
CA ALA A 78 11.41 -15.44 -13.18
C ALA A 78 12.07 -15.14 -14.54
N GLN A 79 11.52 -15.67 -15.64
CA GLN A 79 11.98 -15.36 -17.00
C GLN A 79 11.59 -13.93 -17.45
N SER A 80 10.58 -13.35 -16.81
CA SER A 80 10.17 -11.95 -16.91
C SER A 80 9.87 -11.41 -15.51
N SER A 81 10.16 -10.14 -15.26
CA SER A 81 9.73 -9.48 -14.03
C SER A 81 8.21 -9.35 -14.02
N ASP A 82 7.56 -10.03 -13.09
CA ASP A 82 6.10 -9.98 -12.90
C ASP A 82 5.73 -9.54 -11.48
N ILE A 83 4.45 -9.21 -11.26
CA ILE A 83 3.92 -8.80 -9.97
C ILE A 83 2.89 -9.83 -9.51
N GLU A 84 3.17 -10.48 -8.38
CA GLU A 84 2.27 -11.43 -7.72
C GLU A 84 1.72 -10.85 -6.41
N ASN A 85 0.75 -11.54 -5.80
CA ASN A 85 0.23 -11.23 -4.46
C ASN A 85 -0.21 -9.76 -4.27
N ILE A 86 -1.01 -9.24 -5.20
CA ILE A 86 -1.45 -7.83 -5.21
C ILE A 86 -2.54 -7.59 -4.16
N GLU A 87 -2.26 -6.72 -3.17
CA GLU A 87 -3.22 -6.18 -2.21
C GLU A 87 -3.56 -4.73 -2.57
N TRP A 88 -4.83 -4.47 -2.90
CA TRP A 88 -5.33 -3.13 -3.20
C TRP A 88 -5.69 -2.39 -1.91
N LEU A 89 -5.21 -1.15 -1.80
CA LEU A 89 -5.51 -0.28 -0.66
C LEU A 89 -6.74 0.60 -0.91
N ASP A 90 -7.12 0.77 -2.18
CA ASP A 90 -8.25 1.58 -2.62
C ASP A 90 -9.29 0.69 -3.32
N GLU A 91 -10.57 1.02 -3.14
CA GLU A 91 -11.63 0.47 -3.98
C GLU A 91 -11.53 1.07 -5.39
N CYS A 92 -11.40 0.23 -6.41
CA CYS A 92 -11.12 0.65 -7.79
C CYS A 92 -11.96 -0.15 -8.78
N SER A 93 -12.30 0.50 -9.90
CA SER A 93 -12.93 -0.17 -11.04
C SER A 93 -11.92 -1.02 -11.83
N LEU A 94 -12.44 -1.98 -12.62
CA LEU A 94 -11.60 -2.86 -13.43
C LEU A 94 -10.70 -2.09 -14.43
N ASN A 95 -11.19 -0.98 -14.96
CA ASN A 95 -10.45 -0.12 -15.89
C ASN A 95 -9.26 0.57 -15.20
N GLU A 96 -9.47 1.05 -13.97
CA GLU A 96 -8.45 1.69 -13.16
C GLU A 96 -7.36 0.70 -12.74
N ILE A 97 -7.75 -0.52 -12.36
CA ILE A 97 -6.85 -1.63 -12.08
C ILE A 97 -5.98 -1.94 -13.30
N THR A 98 -6.60 -2.18 -14.45
CA THR A 98 -5.89 -2.57 -15.68
C THR A 98 -4.88 -1.51 -16.14
N SER A 99 -5.30 -0.24 -16.13
CA SER A 99 -4.42 0.90 -16.44
C SER A 99 -3.25 1.02 -15.46
N THR A 100 -3.50 0.72 -14.18
CA THR A 100 -2.50 0.80 -13.12
C THR A 100 -1.47 -0.31 -13.21
N LEU A 101 -1.91 -1.55 -13.44
CA LEU A 101 -1.00 -2.68 -13.64
C LEU A 101 -0.09 -2.45 -14.84
N ARG A 102 -0.65 -2.02 -15.98
CA ARG A 102 0.14 -1.70 -17.18
C ARG A 102 1.24 -0.67 -16.90
N LYS A 103 0.91 0.44 -16.23
CA LYS A 103 1.89 1.48 -15.87
C LYS A 103 2.95 0.96 -14.90
N THR A 104 2.60 -0.02 -14.06
CA THR A 104 3.55 -0.62 -13.13
C THR A 104 4.51 -1.55 -13.86
N SER A 105 4.03 -2.37 -14.79
CA SER A 105 4.87 -3.18 -15.66
C SER A 105 5.83 -2.31 -16.48
N GLU A 106 5.34 -1.20 -17.06
CA GLU A 106 6.18 -0.23 -17.79
C GLU A 106 7.28 0.38 -16.88
N PHE A 107 6.98 0.61 -15.60
CA PHE A 107 7.96 1.09 -14.63
C PHE A 107 9.03 0.02 -14.33
N LEU A 108 8.62 -1.23 -14.06
CA LEU A 108 9.54 -2.33 -13.78
C LEU A 108 10.47 -2.62 -14.95
N ILE A 109 9.95 -2.62 -16.19
CA ILE A 109 10.78 -2.80 -17.41
C ILE A 109 11.82 -1.68 -17.56
N LYS A 110 11.49 -0.44 -17.16
CA LYS A 110 12.46 0.66 -17.18
C LYS A 110 13.48 0.53 -16.05
N ALA A 111 13.05 0.08 -14.88
CA ALA A 111 13.92 -0.15 -13.74
C ALA A 111 14.92 -1.29 -14.00
N SER A 112 14.51 -2.34 -14.72
CA SER A 112 15.37 -3.50 -15.03
C SER A 112 16.42 -3.25 -16.11
N LYS A 113 16.30 -2.16 -16.89
CA LYS A 113 17.26 -1.77 -17.93
C LYS A 113 18.42 -0.90 -17.42
N LYS A 114 18.39 -0.53 -16.14
CA LYS A 114 19.46 0.22 -15.46
C LYS A 114 20.40 -0.75 -14.76
#